data_AF-A0A2P4QZB1-F1
#
_entry.id   AF-A0A2P4QZB1-F1
#
_cell.length_a   1.000
_cell.length_b   1.000
_cell.length_c   1.000
_cell.angle_alpha   90.00
_cell.angle_beta   90.00
_cell.angle_gamma   90.00
#
_symmetry.space_group_name_H-M   'P 1'
#
loop_
_entity.id
_entity.type
_entity.pdbx_description
1 polymer ?
#
loop_
_entity_poly.entity_id
_entity_poly.type
_entity_poly.pdbx_seq_one_letter_code
_entity_poly.pdbx_strand_id
1 'polypeptide(L)'
;MQPFNFCIPPKYLKANPLRFYPVKKNFLLITYAEADDITNPFTYNDWGIVIDLDGVIHSKIKLGPLYVNNTTKEWKPGQDSITLNVHRDNGFIRTAPITNSTGFSLQQFKM
;
A
#
# COMPACT_ATOMS: atom_id res chain seq x y z
N MET A 1 5.83 -11.67 13.60
CA MET A 1 5.63 -11.04 12.28
C MET A 1 5.14 -12.13 11.34
N GLN A 2 4.01 -11.91 10.67
CA GLN A 2 3.52 -12.87 9.68
C GLN A 2 4.48 -12.85 8.47
N PRO A 3 4.93 -14.00 7.96
CA PRO A 3 5.70 -14.01 6.71
C PRO A 3 4.86 -13.34 5.62
N PHE A 4 5.50 -12.57 4.74
CA PHE A 4 4.81 -11.89 3.66
C PHE A 4 4.00 -12.91 2.84
N ASN A 5 2.68 -12.92 3.01
CA ASN A 5 1.80 -13.80 2.27
C ASN A 5 1.18 -13.02 1.11
N PHE A 6 1.86 -13.04 -0.03
CA PHE A 6 1.55 -12.24 -1.22
C PHE A 6 0.53 -12.90 -2.18
N CYS A 7 -0.37 -13.75 -1.67
CA CYS A 7 -1.31 -14.45 -2.54
C CYS A 7 -2.16 -13.45 -3.34
N ILE A 8 -2.06 -13.51 -4.67
CA ILE A 8 -2.98 -12.82 -5.57
C ILE A 8 -4.36 -13.47 -5.33
N PRO A 9 -5.37 -12.72 -4.86
CA PRO A 9 -6.69 -13.29 -4.64
C PRO A 9 -7.21 -13.86 -5.96
N PRO A 10 -7.70 -15.12 -6.02
CA PRO A 10 -8.19 -15.73 -7.26
C PRO A 10 -9.29 -14.91 -7.94
N LYS A 11 -10.06 -14.16 -7.13
CA LYS A 11 -11.11 -13.25 -7.58
C LYS A 11 -10.57 -12.01 -8.31
N TYR A 12 -9.34 -11.60 -8.02
CA TYR A 12 -8.72 -10.37 -8.49
C TYR A 12 -7.36 -10.64 -9.14
N LEU A 13 -7.33 -11.51 -10.16
CA LEU A 13 -6.12 -11.95 -10.87
C LEU A 13 -5.26 -10.81 -11.44
N LYS A 14 -5.84 -9.63 -11.67
CA LYS A 14 -5.13 -8.44 -12.18
C LYS A 14 -4.74 -7.43 -11.09
N ALA A 15 -5.12 -7.66 -9.84
CA ALA A 15 -4.85 -6.76 -8.74
C ALA A 15 -3.69 -7.32 -7.89
N ASN A 16 -2.49 -6.76 -8.11
CA ASN A 16 -1.32 -7.13 -7.32
C ASN A 16 -1.34 -6.35 -5.99
N PRO A 17 -1.36 -7.02 -4.83
CA PRO A 17 -1.22 -6.34 -3.54
C PRO A 17 0.17 -5.72 -3.34
N LEU A 18 1.15 -6.15 -4.13
CA LEU A 18 2.50 -5.62 -4.11
C LEU A 18 2.71 -4.66 -5.29
N ARG A 19 3.18 -3.44 -5.01
CA ARG A 19 3.51 -2.45 -6.04
C ARG A 19 4.87 -1.84 -5.79
N PHE A 20 5.57 -1.49 -6.87
CA PHE A 20 6.94 -1.03 -6.84
C PHE A 20 7.03 0.35 -7.51
N TYR A 21 7.77 1.24 -6.88
CA TYR A 21 7.96 2.60 -7.37
C TYR A 21 9.44 2.98 -7.26
N PRO A 22 10.10 3.38 -8.36
CA PRO A 22 11.46 3.91 -8.30
C PRO A 22 11.42 5.30 -7.66
N VAL A 23 11.89 5.43 -6.42
CA VAL A 23 11.79 6.69 -5.67
C VAL A 23 13.02 7.57 -5.85
N LYS A 24 14.22 7.00 -5.74
CA LYS A 24 15.52 7.65 -5.97
C LYS A 24 16.47 6.65 -6.63
N LYS A 25 17.65 7.12 -7.06
CA LYS A 25 18.69 6.23 -7.59
C LYS A 25 18.99 5.13 -6.56
N ASN A 26 18.87 3.88 -6.99
CA ASN A 26 19.08 2.68 -6.17
C ASN A 26 18.08 2.46 -5.02
N PHE A 27 16.93 3.15 -4.99
CA PHE A 27 15.89 2.93 -3.98
C PHE A 27 14.52 2.67 -4.60
N LEU A 28 13.82 1.68 -4.06
CA LEU A 28 12.44 1.35 -4.39
C LEU A 28 11.54 1.63 -3.18
N LEU A 29 10.38 2.23 -3.43
CA LEU A 29 9.23 2.09 -2.54
C LEU A 29 8.46 0.85 -2.95
N ILE A 30 8.24 -0.04 -2.00
CA ILE A 30 7.36 -1.19 -2.15
C ILE A 30 6.14 -0.95 -1.27
N THR A 31 4.94 -1.00 -1.84
CA THR A 31 3.69 -0.96 -1.06
C THR A 31 3.05 -2.34 -1.00
N TYR A 32 2.55 -2.72 0.18
CA TYR A 32 1.95 -4.02 0.46
C TYR A 32 0.87 -3.93 1.54
N ALA A 33 0.03 -4.95 1.61
CA ALA A 33 -0.99 -5.09 2.64
C ALA A 33 -0.47 -5.91 3.83
N GLU A 34 -0.78 -5.48 5.06
CA GLU A 34 -0.56 -6.25 6.29
C GLU A 34 -1.89 -6.26 7.08
N ALA A 35 -2.30 -7.45 7.53
CA ALA A 35 -3.53 -7.64 8.31
C ALA A 35 -3.19 -7.79 9.79
N ASP A 36 -3.86 -7.04 10.67
CA ASP A 36 -3.76 -7.29 12.11
C ASP A 36 -4.55 -8.57 12.48
N ASP A 37 -5.66 -8.84 11.79
CA ASP A 37 -6.47 -10.07 11.85
C ASP A 37 -6.86 -10.53 10.45
N ILE A 38 -6.30 -11.66 10.00
CA ILE A 38 -6.54 -12.24 8.68
C ILE A 38 -8.00 -12.69 8.43
N THR A 39 -8.80 -12.81 9.47
CA THR A 39 -10.22 -13.17 9.36
C THR A 39 -11.13 -11.95 9.21
N ASN A 40 -10.58 -10.75 9.46
CA ASN A 40 -11.31 -9.49 9.44
C ASN A 40 -10.68 -8.49 8.44
N PRO A 41 -11.23 -8.36 7.22
CA PRO A 41 -10.72 -7.44 6.19
C PRO A 41 -10.62 -5.97 6.61
N PHE A 42 -11.39 -5.53 7.60
CA PHE A 42 -11.35 -4.15 8.10
C PHE A 42 -10.10 -3.83 8.92
N THR A 43 -9.31 -4.84 9.28
CA THR A 43 -8.03 -4.67 9.99
C THR A 43 -6.83 -4.57 9.05
N TYR A 44 -7.07 -4.66 7.74
CA TYR A 44 -6.00 -4.66 6.75
C TYR A 44 -5.52 -3.21 6.53
N ASN A 45 -4.21 -3.02 6.56
CA ASN A 45 -3.56 -1.75 6.35
C ASN A 45 -2.58 -1.82 5.18
N ASP A 46 -2.50 -0.75 4.40
CA ASP A 46 -1.41 -0.54 3.47
C ASP A 46 -0.17 -0.06 4.22
N TRP A 47 0.96 -0.65 3.86
CA TRP A 47 2.29 -0.30 4.31
C TRP A 47 3.18 0.01 3.13
N GLY A 48 4.17 0.85 3.37
CA GLY A 48 5.26 1.13 2.45
C GLY A 48 6.59 0.77 3.10
N ILE A 49 7.51 0.19 2.33
CA ILE A 49 8.92 0.08 2.71
C ILE A 49 9.78 0.75 1.66
N VAL A 50 10.82 1.46 2.11
CA VAL A 50 11.89 1.94 1.26
C VAL A 50 13.04 0.96 1.38
N ILE A 51 13.40 0.34 0.26
CA ILE A 51 14.46 -0.66 0.18
C ILE A 51 15.49 -0.22 -0.85
N ASP A 52 16.77 -0.49 -0.60
CA ASP A 52 17.79 -0.35 -1.63
C ASP A 52 17.90 -1.61 -2.50
N LEU A 53 18.76 -1.56 -3.53
CA LEU A 53 18.96 -2.68 -4.44
C LEU A 53 19.74 -3.85 -3.82
N ASP A 54 20.40 -3.64 -2.67
CA ASP A 54 21.07 -4.67 -1.90
C ASP A 54 20.11 -5.38 -0.92
N GLY A 55 18.86 -4.91 -0.85
CA GLY A 55 17.79 -5.49 -0.03
C GLY A 55 17.71 -4.93 1.39
N VAL A 56 18.47 -3.87 1.71
CA VAL A 56 18.41 -3.22 3.03
C VAL A 56 17.17 -2.34 3.11
N ILE A 57 16.38 -2.53 4.17
CA ILE A 57 15.19 -1.71 4.46
C ILE A 57 15.63 -0.46 5.22
N HIS A 58 15.40 0.70 4.62
CA HIS A 58 15.76 2.01 5.19
C HIS A 58 14.59 2.67 5.92
N SER A 59 13.36 2.34 5.56
CA SER A 59 12.16 2.88 6.20
C SER A 59 10.96 1.95 6.05
N LYS A 60 10.09 1.93 7.06
CA LYS A 60 8.76 1.28 7.04
C LYS A 60 7.72 2.30 7.48
N ILE A 61 6.68 2.48 6.67
CA ILE A 61 5.68 3.55 6.81
C ILE A 61 4.28 2.93 6.78
N LYS A 62 3.44 3.22 7.78
CA LYS A 62 2.02 2.87 7.74
C LYS A 62 1.29 3.89 6.85
N LEU A 63 0.77 3.44 5.71
CA LEU A 63 0.06 4.30 4.74
C LEU A 63 -1.41 4.49 5.10
N GLY A 64 -1.95 3.60 5.95
CA GLY A 64 -3.29 3.69 6.52
C GLY A 64 -4.16 2.49 6.16
N PRO A 65 -5.45 2.54 6.51
CA PRO A 65 -6.37 1.45 6.25
C PRO A 65 -6.54 1.21 4.74
N LEU A 66 -6.77 -0.04 4.39
CA LEU A 66 -7.16 -0.46 3.06
C LEU A 66 -8.64 -0.16 2.80
N TYR A 67 -8.98 0.03 1.52
CA TYR A 67 -10.38 0.09 1.12
C TYR A 67 -11.02 -1.30 1.19
N VAL A 68 -12.14 -1.40 1.91
CA VAL A 68 -12.98 -2.59 1.98
C VAL A 68 -14.36 -2.23 1.45
N ASN A 69 -14.89 -3.06 0.54
CA ASN A 69 -16.24 -2.86 0.04
C ASN A 69 -17.25 -3.22 1.14
N ASN A 70 -18.09 -2.26 1.52
CA ASN A 70 -19.05 -2.48 2.60
C ASN A 70 -20.15 -3.48 2.33
N THR A 71 -20.52 -3.63 1.07
CA THR A 71 -21.60 -4.51 0.65
C THR A 71 -21.11 -5.94 0.60
N THR A 72 -19.95 -6.17 -0.03
CA THR A 72 -19.40 -7.53 -0.15
C THR A 72 -18.56 -7.94 1.05
N LYS A 73 -18.15 -6.98 1.90
CA LYS A 73 -17.18 -7.17 3.00
C LYS A 73 -15.82 -7.69 2.53
N GLU A 74 -15.48 -7.45 1.27
CA GLU A 74 -14.24 -7.91 0.66
C GLU A 74 -13.25 -6.76 0.47
N TRP A 75 -11.99 -7.07 0.72
CA TRP A 75 -10.87 -6.25 0.29
C TRP A 75 -10.50 -6.59 -1.16
N LYS A 76 -10.21 -5.55 -1.94
CA LYS A 76 -9.63 -5.66 -3.28
C LYS A 76 -8.25 -5.01 -3.28
N PRO A 77 -7.19 -5.66 -3.79
CA PRO A 77 -5.86 -5.05 -3.85
C PRO A 77 -5.79 -3.83 -4.78
N GLY A 78 -4.79 -2.97 -4.55
CA GLY A 78 -4.39 -1.90 -5.46
C GLY A 78 -5.49 -0.87 -5.76
N GLN A 79 -6.27 -0.49 -4.75
CA GLN A 79 -7.33 0.52 -4.92
C GLN A 79 -6.85 1.96 -4.72
N ASP A 80 -5.70 2.14 -4.08
CA ASP A 80 -5.01 3.41 -3.94
C ASP A 80 -4.05 3.66 -5.11
N SER A 81 -3.51 4.87 -5.19
CA SER A 81 -2.47 5.26 -6.12
C SER A 81 -1.37 6.03 -5.41
N ILE A 82 -0.14 5.91 -5.93
CA ILE A 82 1.03 6.63 -5.45
C ILE A 82 1.54 7.51 -6.60
N THR A 83 1.68 8.79 -6.31
CA THR A 83 2.27 9.78 -7.20
C THR A 83 3.53 10.33 -6.55
N LEU A 84 4.68 10.08 -7.16
CA LEU A 84 5.96 10.55 -6.65
C LEU A 84 6.10 12.05 -6.87
N ASN A 85 6.65 12.77 -5.89
CA ASN A 85 6.89 14.20 -6.04
C ASN A 85 7.98 14.45 -7.10
N VAL A 86 7.91 15.59 -7.79
CA VAL A 86 8.95 15.99 -8.78
C VAL A 86 10.33 16.02 -8.11
N HIS A 87 10.41 16.67 -6.94
CA HIS A 87 11.54 16.57 -6.04
C HIS A 87 11.41 15.31 -5.19
N ARG A 88 12.21 14.30 -5.49
CA ARG A 88 12.12 12.97 -4.86
C ARG A 88 12.39 12.96 -3.36
N ASP A 89 13.11 13.96 -2.85
CA ASP A 89 13.34 14.14 -1.42
C ASP A 89 12.08 14.58 -0.66
N ASN A 90 11.08 15.11 -1.37
CA ASN A 90 9.80 15.49 -0.77
C ASN A 90 8.84 14.30 -0.66
N GLY A 91 9.26 13.08 -1.02
CA GLY A 91 8.48 11.86 -0.91
C GLY A 91 7.39 11.74 -1.98
N PHE A 92 6.17 11.40 -1.56
CA PHE A 92 5.08 11.03 -2.47
C PHE A 92 3.70 11.37 -1.90
N ILE A 93 2.74 11.50 -2.80
CA ILE A 93 1.32 11.63 -2.49
C ILE A 93 0.65 10.26 -2.67
N ARG A 94 -0.16 9.86 -1.69
CA ARG A 94 -1.07 8.71 -1.80
C ARG A 94 -2.50 9.20 -1.92
N THR A 95 -3.23 8.63 -2.88
CA THR A 95 -4.69 8.80 -2.99
C THR A 95 -5.33 7.45 -2.74
N ALA A 96 -6.24 7.34 -1.77
CA ALA A 96 -6.90 6.08 -1.45
C ALA A 96 -8.39 6.28 -1.19
N PRO A 97 -9.28 5.36 -1.65
CA PRO A 97 -10.69 5.41 -1.29
C PRO A 97 -10.87 5.27 0.23
N ILE A 98 -11.86 5.97 0.77
CA ILE A 98 -12.21 5.87 2.19
C ILE A 98 -13.30 4.82 2.37
N THR A 99 -13.03 3.80 3.18
CA THR A 99 -14.04 2.79 3.57
C THR A 99 -15.25 3.48 4.19
N ASN A 100 -16.46 3.08 3.80
CA ASN A 100 -17.74 3.71 4.20
C ASN A 100 -18.01 5.10 3.61
N SER A 101 -17.30 5.52 2.57
CA SER A 101 -17.51 6.82 1.92
C SER A 101 -17.40 6.71 0.40
N THR A 102 -17.93 7.71 -0.32
CA THR A 102 -17.67 7.91 -1.75
C THR A 102 -16.42 8.77 -2.01
N GLY A 103 -15.79 9.27 -0.94
CA GLY A 103 -14.62 10.14 -1.00
C GLY A 103 -13.28 9.40 -1.05
N PHE A 104 -12.24 10.19 -1.29
CA PHE A 104 -10.85 9.74 -1.31
C PHE A 104 -10.04 10.52 -0.28
N SER A 105 -9.11 9.85 0.38
CA SER A 105 -8.08 10.47 1.19
C SER A 105 -6.88 10.82 0.31
N LEU A 106 -6.38 12.04 0.43
CA LEU A 106 -5.16 12.51 -0.21
C LEU A 106 -4.15 12.84 0.90
N GLN A 107 -3.01 12.16 0.91
CA GLN A 107 -2.01 12.26 1.98
C GLN A 107 -0.61 12.40 1.41
N GLN A 108 0.15 13.38 1.92
CA GLN A 108 1.56 13.56 1.61
C GLN A 108 2.41 12.78 2.61
N PHE A 109 3.31 11.94 2.12
CA PHE A 109 4.30 11.21 2.89
C PHE A 109 5.69 11.75 2.59
N LYS A 110 6.48 12.00 3.64
CA LYS A 110 7.91 12.31 3.51
C LYS A 110 8.72 11.02 3.58
N MET A 111 9.83 10.98 2.86
CA MET A 111 10.76 9.84 2.78
C MET A 111 12.14 10.22 3.26
#